data_AF-A0A2H0D9W8-F1
#
_entry.id   AF-A0A2H0D9W8-F1
#
_cell.length_a   1.000
_cell.length_b   1.000
_cell.length_c   1.000
_cell.angle_alpha   90.00
_cell.angle_beta   90.00
_cell.angle_gamma   90.00
#
_symmetry.space_group_name_H-M   'P 1'
#
loop_
_entity.id
_entity.type
_entity.pdbx_description
1 polymer ?
#
loop_
_entity_poly.entity_id
_entity_poly.type
_entity_poly.pdbx_seq_one_letter_code
_entity_poly.pdbx_strand_id
1 'polypeptide(L)' 'MSSNDIGLKLHISTGTVRNYLSNTASQLHAGNRFEAARIARQKGFL' A
#
# COMPACT_ATOMS: atom_id res chain seq x y z
N MET A 1 4.57 -0.87 10.40
CA MET A 1 3.15 -1.26 10.54
C MET A 1 2.90 -2.42 9.59
N SER A 2 2.38 -3.55 10.08
CA SER A 2 2.11 -4.73 9.25
C SER A 2 0.75 -4.60 8.53
N SER A 3 0.53 -5.40 7.48
CA SER A 3 -0.79 -5.46 6.81
C SER A 3 -1.91 -5.89 7.75
N ASN A 4 -1.59 -6.67 8.79
CA ASN A 4 -2.55 -7.08 9.80
C ASN A 4 -2.97 -5.91 10.70
N ASP A 5 -2.00 -5.09 11.12
CA ASP A 5 -2.27 -3.88 11.93
C ASP A 5 -3.13 -2.88 11.16
N ILE A 6 -2.88 -2.72 9.86
CA ILE A 6 -3.68 -1.86 8.96
C ILE A 6 -5.10 -2.41 8.86
N GLY A 7 -5.25 -3.71 8.68
CA GLY A 7 -6.57 -4.36 8.56
C GLY A 7 -7.41 -4.19 9.82
N LEU A 8 -6.80 -4.39 10.98
CA LEU A 8 -7.44 -4.15 12.28
C LEU A 8 -7.90 -2.70 12.46
N LYS A 9 -7.07 -1.72 12.09
CA LYS A 9 -7.42 -0.28 12.20
C LYS A 9 -8.52 0.15 11.23
N LEU A 10 -8.55 -0.43 10.03
CA LEU A 10 -9.48 -0.06 8.97
C LEU A 10 -10.72 -0.97 8.92
N HIS A 11 -10.87 -1.93 9.85
CA HIS A 11 -11.93 -2.93 9.87
C HIS A 11 -12.07 -3.72 8.54
N ILE A 12 -10.95 -3.97 7.86
CA ILE A 12 -10.89 -4.76 6.62
C ILE A 12 -9.96 -5.96 6.77
N SER A 13 -10.17 -6.99 5.96
CA SER A 13 -9.32 -8.18 6.01
C SER A 13 -7.88 -7.86 5.60
N THR A 14 -6.92 -8.57 6.18
CA THR A 14 -5.50 -8.49 5.78
C THR A 14 -5.28 -8.84 4.31
N GLY A 15 -6.18 -9.63 3.70
CA GLY A 15 -6.21 -9.88 2.25
C GLY A 15 -6.60 -8.62 1.46
N THR A 16 -7.62 -7.89 1.91
CA THR A 16 -8.07 -6.62 1.31
C THR A 16 -6.97 -5.57 1.37
N VAL A 17 -6.27 -5.44 2.50
CA VAL A 17 -5.11 -4.54 2.63
C VAL A 17 -4.03 -4.87 1.61
N ARG A 18 -3.68 -6.16 1.47
CA ARG A 18 -2.68 -6.60 0.48
C ARG A 18 -3.13 -6.29 -0.94
N ASN A 19 -4.41 -6.52 -1.26
CA ASN A 19 -4.96 -6.19 -2.58
C ASN A 19 -4.84 -4.69 -2.87
N TYR A 20 -5.17 -3.82 -1.91
CA TYR A 20 -5.02 -2.38 -2.08
C TYR A 20 -3.57 -1.96 -2.28
N LEU A 21 -2.65 -2.50 -1.47
CA LEU A 21 -1.20 -2.20 -1.61
C LEU A 21 -0.65 -2.66 -2.96
N SER A 22 -1.02 -3.84 -3.43
CA SER A 22 -0.61 -4.34 -4.75
C SER A 22 -1.21 -3.51 -5.88
N ASN A 23 -2.50 -3.16 -5.80
CA ASN A 23 -3.17 -2.35 -6.80
C ASN A 23 -2.58 -0.94 -6.88
N THR A 24 -2.30 -0.30 -5.73
CA THR A 24 -1.62 1.00 -5.72
C THR A 24 -0.18 0.90 -6.24
N ALA A 25 0.57 -0.15 -5.92
CA ALA A 25 1.90 -0.34 -6.49
C ALA A 25 1.85 -0.46 -8.02
N SER A 26 0.89 -1.23 -8.57
CA SER A 26 0.67 -1.33 -10.02
C SER A 26 0.26 0.02 -10.64
N GLN A 27 -0.67 0.75 -10.01
CA GLN A 27 -1.08 2.08 -10.49
C GLN A 27 0.07 3.11 -10.45
N LEU A 28 0.96 2.99 -9.47
CA LEU A 28 2.17 3.80 -9.35
C LEU A 28 3.30 3.30 -10.25
N HIS A 29 3.09 2.25 -11.06
CA HIS A 29 4.10 1.60 -11.90
C HIS A 29 5.37 1.20 -11.12
N ALA A 30 5.20 0.83 -9.86
CA ALA A 30 6.29 0.47 -8.97
C ALA A 30 6.56 -1.04 -9.01
N GLY A 31 7.81 -1.42 -9.25
CA GLY A 31 8.22 -2.83 -9.26
C GLY A 31 8.22 -3.52 -7.88
N ASN A 32 8.12 -2.75 -6.79
CA ASN A 32 8.02 -3.28 -5.43
C ASN A 32 7.38 -2.25 -4.47
N ARG A 33 7.03 -2.70 -3.25
CA ARG A 33 6.40 -1.86 -2.21
C ARG A 33 7.23 -0.65 -1.77
N PHE A 34 8.57 -0.75 -1.84
CA PHE A 34 9.46 0.34 -1.45
C PHE A 34 9.49 1.44 -2.52
N GLU A 35 9.55 1.05 -3.80
CA GLU A 35 9.42 1.97 -4.93
C GLU A 35 8.05 2.65 -4.93
N ALA A 36 6.97 1.91 -4.63
CA ALA A 36 5.63 2.48 -4.50
C ALA A 36 5.59 3.57 -3.42
N ALA A 37 6.21 3.30 -2.25
CA ALA A 37 6.31 4.29 -1.19
C ALA A 37 7.17 5.51 -1.58
N ARG A 38 8.25 5.30 -2.34
CA ARG A 38 9.11 6.39 -2.86
C ARG A 38 8.34 7.28 -3.84
N ILE A 39 7.63 6.69 -4.80
CA ILE A 39 6.82 7.42 -5.78
C ILE A 39 5.67 8.15 -5.07
N ALA A 40 5.02 7.53 -4.09
CA ALA A 40 3.98 8.17 -3.29
C ALA A 40 4.50 9.41 -2.55
N ARG A 41 5.70 9.37 -1.95
CA ARG A 41 6.33 10.56 -1.35
C ARG A 41 6.67 11.62 -2.39
N GLN A 42 7.22 11.23 -3.54
CA GLN A 42 7.53 12.19 -4.62
C GLN A 42 6.29 12.89 -5.17
N LYS A 43 5.13 12.21 -5.16
CA LYS A 43 3.84 12.78 -5.57
C LYS A 43 3.13 13.57 -4.45
N GLY A 44 3.67 13.61 -3.23
CA GLY A 44 3.06 14.31 -2.10
C GLY A 44 1.83 13.60 -1.51
N PHE A 45 1.70 12.29 -1.70
CA PHE A 45 0.59 11.48 -1.15
C PHE A 45 0.86 10.94 0.26
N LEU A 46 2.00 11.30 0.85
CA LEU A 46 2.47 10.89 2.17
C LEU A 46 2.91 12.10 2.98
#